data_AF-A0AAW9KGE9-F1
#
_entry.id   AF-A0AAW9KGE9-F1
#
_cell.length_a   1.000
_cell.length_b   1.000
_cell.length_c   1.000
_cell.angle_alpha   90.00
_cell.angle_beta   90.00
_cell.angle_gamma   90.00
#
_symmetry.space_group_name_H-M   'P 1'
#
loop_
_entity.id
_entity.type
_entity.pdbx_description
1 polymer ?
#
loop_
_entity_poly.entity_id
_entity_poly.type
_entity_poly.pdbx_seq_one_letter_code
_entity_poly.pdbx_strand_id
1 'polypeptide(L)'
;MKENFKLGGILLIITMIAGLLLGFANDLTKEAIIENSKISKEDLSYILPQAEGIKDMDINLDSEGNVKEIYEAVSGSDVVGYVLKINSKGFHGPID
;
A
#
# COMPACT_ATOMS: atom_id res chain seq x y z
N MET A 1 -45.03 -13.13 5.64
CA MET A 1 -43.95 -13.83 4.91
C MET A 1 -43.61 -13.18 3.57
N LYS A 2 -44.58 -12.87 2.68
CA LYS A 2 -44.32 -12.18 1.40
C LYS A 2 -43.60 -10.82 1.53
N GLU A 3 -44.01 -9.98 2.49
CA GLU A 3 -43.39 -8.67 2.74
C GLU A 3 -41.90 -8.79 3.14
N ASN A 4 -41.57 -9.68 4.07
CA ASN A 4 -40.17 -9.90 4.49
C ASN A 4 -39.28 -10.38 3.34
N PHE A 5 -39.82 -11.20 2.44
CA PHE A 5 -39.09 -11.66 1.26
C PHE A 5 -38.86 -10.53 0.24
N LYS A 6 -39.83 -9.61 0.11
CA LYS A 6 -39.71 -8.40 -0.71
C LYS A 6 -38.66 -7.44 -0.15
N LEU A 7 -38.66 -7.19 1.17
CA LEU A 7 -37.65 -6.36 1.82
C LEU A 7 -36.24 -6.97 1.70
N GLY A 8 -36.12 -8.28 1.93
CA GLY A 8 -34.84 -8.99 1.77
C GLY A 8 -34.30 -8.92 0.35
N GLY A 9 -35.16 -9.07 -0.66
CA GLY A 9 -34.77 -8.94 -2.07
C GLY A 9 -34.27 -7.53 -2.42
N ILE A 10 -34.94 -6.49 -1.94
CA ILE A 10 -34.51 -5.09 -2.16
C ILE A 10 -33.14 -4.86 -1.51
N LEU A 11 -32.95 -5.33 -0.27
CA LEU A 11 -31.68 -5.18 0.44
C LEU A 11 -30.53 -5.93 -0.25
N LEU A 12 -30.80 -7.12 -0.79
CA LEU A 12 -29.84 -7.91 -1.56
C LEU A 12 -29.40 -7.17 -2.83
N ILE A 13 -30.34 -6.56 -3.56
CA ILE A 13 -30.02 -5.79 -4.77
C ILE A 13 -29.13 -4.59 -4.43
N ILE A 14 -29.46 -3.83 -3.38
CA ILE A 14 -28.67 -2.67 -2.97
C ILE A 14 -27.26 -3.10 -2.53
N THR A 15 -27.15 -4.18 -1.75
CA THR A 15 -25.86 -4.75 -1.33
C THR A 15 -25.03 -5.21 -2.52
N MET A 16 -25.66 -5.85 -3.51
CA MET A 16 -24.99 -6.29 -4.73
C MET A 16 -24.42 -5.10 -5.51
N ILE A 17 -25.20 -4.03 -5.67
CA ILE A 17 -24.74 -2.81 -6.36
C ILE A 17 -23.60 -2.14 -5.58
N ALA A 18 -23.74 -2.00 -4.26
CA ALA A 18 -22.71 -1.41 -3.42
C ALA A 18 -21.40 -2.22 -3.44
N GLY A 19 -21.50 -3.56 -3.39
CA GLY A 19 -20.35 -4.45 -3.49
C GLY A 19 -19.63 -4.36 -4.83
N LEU A 20 -20.38 -4.26 -5.94
CA LEU A 20 -19.80 -4.07 -7.27
C LEU A 20 -19.08 -2.73 -7.40
N LEU A 21 -19.70 -1.64 -6.92
CA LEU A 21 -19.07 -0.32 -6.94
C LEU A 21 -17.81 -0.27 -6.08
N LEU A 22 -17.86 -0.84 -4.87
CA LEU A 22 -16.71 -0.88 -3.96
C LEU A 22 -15.59 -1.77 -4.52
N GLY A 23 -15.94 -2.91 -5.12
CA GLY A 23 -14.99 -3.80 -5.78
C GLY A 23 -14.28 -3.11 -6.94
N PHE A 24 -15.03 -2.41 -7.80
CA PHE A 24 -14.45 -1.65 -8.91
C PHE A 24 -13.55 -0.51 -8.42
N ALA A 25 -13.98 0.24 -7.41
CA ALA A 25 -13.15 1.27 -6.81
C ALA A 25 -11.86 0.69 -6.20
N ASN A 26 -11.93 -0.46 -5.53
CA ASN A 26 -10.76 -1.13 -4.98
C ASN A 26 -9.78 -1.56 -6.07
N ASP A 27 -10.28 -2.16 -7.15
CA ASP A 27 -9.44 -2.65 -8.26
C ASP A 27 -8.70 -1.50 -8.95
N LEU A 28 -9.41 -0.41 -9.28
CA LEU A 28 -8.80 0.79 -9.85
C LEU A 28 -7.77 1.45 -8.92
N THR A 29 -8.05 1.46 -7.62
CA THR A 29 -7.16 2.12 -6.65
C THR A 29 -5.95 1.25 -6.31
N LYS A 30 -6.03 -0.07 -6.50
CA LYS A 30 -4.96 -1.02 -6.15
C LYS A 30 -3.67 -0.75 -6.93
N GLU A 31 -3.78 -0.49 -8.23
CA GLU A 31 -2.60 -0.17 -9.06
C GLU A 31 -1.96 1.14 -8.61
N ALA A 32 -2.77 2.18 -8.39
CA ALA A 32 -2.30 3.46 -7.88
C ALA A 32 -1.66 3.33 -6.49
N ILE A 33 -2.20 2.49 -5.60
CA ILE A 33 -1.59 2.23 -4.29
C ILE A 33 -0.23 1.56 -4.45
N ILE A 34 -0.11 0.55 -5.32
CA ILE A 34 1.16 -0.16 -5.54
C ILE A 34 2.22 0.79 -6.12
N GLU A 35 1.82 1.69 -7.01
CA GLU A 35 2.72 2.70 -7.59
C GLU A 35 3.13 3.76 -6.56
N ASN A 36 2.19 4.26 -5.74
CA ASN A 36 2.47 5.25 -4.70
C ASN A 36 3.10 4.66 -3.43
N SER A 37 2.97 3.36 -3.19
CA SER A 37 3.61 2.70 -2.05
C SER A 37 5.10 2.47 -2.26
N LYS A 38 5.55 2.44 -3.53
CA LYS A 38 6.96 2.45 -3.87
C LYS A 38 7.53 3.82 -3.56
N ILE A 39 8.77 3.85 -3.04
CA ILE A 39 9.51 5.10 -2.83
C ILE A 39 9.49 5.88 -4.14
N SER A 40 8.96 7.11 -4.10
CA SER A 40 8.97 7.99 -5.26
C SER A 40 10.42 8.29 -5.63
N LYS A 41 10.71 8.45 -6.93
CA LYS A 41 12.07 8.81 -7.38
C LYS A 41 12.55 10.12 -6.76
N GLU A 42 11.62 11.01 -6.44
CA GLU A 42 11.87 12.30 -5.81
C GLU A 42 12.34 12.12 -4.37
N ASP A 43 11.64 11.28 -3.58
CA ASP A 43 12.04 10.96 -2.21
C ASP A 43 13.38 10.21 -2.18
N LEU A 44 13.60 9.26 -3.10
CA LEU A 44 14.86 8.54 -3.20
C LEU A 44 16.04 9.48 -3.49
N SER A 45 15.86 10.40 -4.44
CA SER A 45 16.89 11.38 -4.79
C SER A 45 17.17 12.36 -3.65
N TYR A 46 16.15 12.67 -2.83
CA TYR A 46 16.31 13.52 -1.65
C TYR A 46 17.11 12.84 -0.54
N ILE A 47 16.82 11.57 -0.22
CA ILE A 47 17.49 10.84 0.87
C ILE A 47 18.82 10.21 0.45
N LEU A 48 18.95 9.83 -0.83
CA LEU A 48 20.11 9.10 -1.34
C LEU A 48 20.38 9.47 -2.83
N PRO A 49 20.95 10.66 -3.11
CA PRO A 49 21.12 11.19 -4.47
C PRO A 49 21.94 10.30 -5.42
N GLN A 50 22.84 9.47 -4.86
CA GLN A 50 23.65 8.53 -5.62
C GLN A 50 22.90 7.26 -6.04
N ALA A 51 21.66 7.04 -5.61
CA ALA A 51 20.86 5.89 -6.01
C ALA A 51 20.03 6.19 -7.26
N GLU A 52 20.16 5.35 -8.28
CA GLU A 52 19.38 5.42 -9.50
C GLU A 52 18.05 4.65 -9.39
N GLY A 53 17.97 3.71 -8.45
CA GLY A 53 16.77 2.94 -8.18
C GLY A 53 16.82 2.18 -6.86
N ILE A 54 15.70 1.51 -6.56
CA ILE A 54 15.54 0.63 -5.40
C ILE A 54 15.10 -0.76 -5.84
N LYS A 55 15.52 -1.76 -5.07
CA LYS A 55 15.13 -3.17 -5.24
C LYS A 55 14.57 -3.69 -3.92
N ASP A 56 13.42 -4.35 -3.99
CA ASP A 56 12.79 -4.99 -2.83
C ASP A 56 13.72 -6.05 -2.24
N MET A 57 13.96 -5.97 -0.92
CA MET A 57 14.58 -7.06 -0.18
C MET A 57 13.48 -7.83 0.54
N ASP A 58 13.30 -9.10 0.15
CA ASP A 58 12.34 -10.00 0.77
C ASP A 58 12.93 -10.54 2.08
N ILE A 59 12.79 -9.74 3.14
CA ILE A 59 13.23 -10.09 4.50
C ILE A 59 11.99 -10.37 5.34
N ASN A 60 12.03 -11.45 6.11
CA ASN A 60 10.98 -11.71 7.09
C ASN A 60 11.11 -10.72 8.25
N LEU A 61 10.37 -9.63 8.17
CA LEU A 61 10.32 -8.59 9.20
C LEU A 61 9.37 -9.02 10.32
N ASP A 62 9.80 -8.83 11.57
CA ASP A 62 8.96 -9.08 12.73
C ASP A 62 7.72 -8.17 12.68
N SER A 63 6.52 -8.75 12.79
CA SER A 63 5.26 -8.00 12.68
C SER A 63 5.02 -7.00 13.82
N GLU A 64 5.82 -7.06 14.90
CA GLU A 64 5.81 -6.10 16.01
C GLU A 64 6.87 -4.99 15.87
N GLY A 65 7.72 -5.06 14.84
CA GLY A 65 8.72 -4.05 14.56
C GLY A 65 8.12 -2.80 13.91
N ASN A 66 8.79 -1.65 14.09
CA ASN A 66 8.40 -0.42 13.41
C ASN A 66 8.81 -0.40 11.92
N VAL A 67 9.65 -1.34 11.47
CA VAL A 67 10.13 -1.39 10.09
C VAL A 67 9.15 -2.18 9.24
N LYS A 68 8.57 -1.54 8.22
CA LYS A 68 7.60 -2.16 7.30
C LYS A 68 8.26 -2.76 6.06
N GLU A 69 9.19 -2.03 5.45
CA GLU A 69 9.78 -2.39 4.17
C GLU A 69 11.27 -2.01 4.18
N ILE A 70 12.10 -2.85 3.54
CA ILE A 70 13.54 -2.59 3.36
C ILE A 70 13.86 -2.76 1.88
N TYR A 71 14.57 -1.76 1.34
CA TYR A 71 14.97 -1.69 -0.06
C TYR A 71 16.49 -1.59 -0.18
N GLU A 72 17.07 -2.29 -1.14
CA GLU A 72 18.44 -2.04 -1.59
C GLU A 72 18.42 -0.88 -2.57
N ALA A 73 19.19 0.17 -2.28
CA ALA A 73 19.38 1.26 -3.22
C ALA A 73 20.57 0.94 -4.14
N VAL A 74 20.37 1.05 -5.44
CA VAL A 74 21.34 0.66 -6.47
C VAL A 74 21.69 1.83 -7.39
N SER A 75 22.94 1.88 -7.85
CA SER A 75 23.40 2.73 -8.94
C SER A 75 24.03 1.84 -9.99
N GLY A 76 23.39 1.70 -11.15
CA GLY A 76 23.73 0.68 -12.14
C GLY A 76 23.70 -0.74 -11.55
N SER A 77 24.88 -1.35 -11.40
CA SER A 77 25.06 -2.72 -10.89
C SER A 77 25.47 -2.79 -9.42
N ASP A 78 25.78 -1.65 -8.78
CA ASP A 78 26.35 -1.60 -7.44
C ASP A 78 25.30 -1.17 -6.40
N VAL A 79 25.33 -1.80 -5.23
CA VAL A 79 24.51 -1.41 -4.08
C VAL A 79 25.17 -0.22 -3.39
N VAL A 80 24.48 0.92 -3.40
CA VAL A 80 24.98 2.18 -2.83
C VAL A 80 24.41 2.48 -1.45
N GLY A 81 23.42 1.71 -0.99
CA GLY A 81 22.85 1.82 0.35
C GLY A 81 21.59 1.00 0.57
N TYR A 82 20.94 1.21 1.72
CA TYR A 82 19.66 0.60 2.08
C TYR A 82 18.67 1.69 2.50
N VAL A 83 17.42 1.57 2.05
CA VAL A 83 16.32 2.47 2.45
C VAL A 83 15.32 1.66 3.26
N LEU A 84 14.94 2.18 4.42
CA LEU A 84 13.97 1.54 5.30
C LEU A 84 12.73 2.41 5.40
N LYS A 85 11.57 1.80 5.24
CA LYS A 85 10.28 2.43 5.53
C LYS A 85 9.82 2.03 6.92
N ILE A 86 9.56 3.01 7.76
CA ILE A 86 9.29 2.81 9.17
C ILE A 86 7.92 3.41 9.47
N ASN A 87 7.04 2.60 10.05
CA ASN A 87 5.77 3.06 10.56
C ASN A 87 5.85 3.19 12.09
N SER A 88 5.64 4.40 12.59
CA SER A 88 5.59 4.66 14.03
C SER A 88 4.29 5.35 14.41
N LYS A 89 3.78 5.12 15.62
CA LYS A 89 2.55 5.78 16.08
C LYS A 89 2.83 7.24 16.42
N GLY A 90 2.20 8.15 15.69
CA GLY A 90 2.18 9.59 15.96
C GLY A 90 0.94 10.05 16.73
N PHE A 91 0.87 11.35 16.99
CA PHE A 91 -0.18 11.98 17.83
C PHE A 91 -1.59 11.96 17.20
N HIS A 92 -1.71 11.84 15.86
CA HIS A 92 -2.99 11.80 15.13
C HIS A 92 -3.10 10.61 14.15
N GLY A 93 -2.27 9.59 14.32
CA GLY A 93 -2.19 8.47 13.39
C GLY A 93 -0.74 8.04 13.17
N PRO A 94 -0.52 7.02 12.32
CA PRO A 94 0.82 6.58 11.98
C PRO A 94 1.62 7.67 11.25
N ILE A 95 2.91 7.73 11.55
CA ILE A 95 3.95 8.41 10.77
C ILE A 95 4.53 7.33 9.85
N ASP A 96 4.49 7.56 8.54
CA ASP A 96 5.07 6.72 7.47
C ASP A 96 5.85 7.63 6.51
#